data_AF-A0A9E4M7C8-F1
#
_entry.id   AF-A0A9E4M7C8-F1
#
_cell.length_a   1.000
_cell.length_b   1.000
_cell.length_c   1.000
_cell.angle_alpha   90.00
_cell.angle_beta   90.00
_cell.angle_gamma   90.00
#
_symmetry.space_group_name_H-M   'P 1'
#
loop_
_entity.id
_entity.type
_entity.pdbx_description
1 polymer ?
#
loop_
_entity_poly.entity_id
_entity_poly.type
_entity_poly.pdbx_seq_one_letter_code
_entity_poly.pdbx_strand_id
1 'polypeptide(L)'
;MTVVALVGCRTTPLLSYLQALGVLRILHEQCAPELTSYWDGSSLHIESDLTQETISRFFVGDYEPTPMLSPWNGGGGFRTLKHEKGEQAVAQIESSGDSRLASFRAAISAARRVWDRGRRDGWLEEKLEEKTGGTKKYKLNVYKATFLAACRAAFPDEALDWLDAVVVLTDAKKPQFPLLLGTGGNLGRLDLATSYMEAVSDLLDPAQVSRSTELLSHALFGNGRPAMDAKAVGQYSPASAGTMNSSAFGSAQSVSNLWSIVLGMEGALFFVSGIARRFGGSKGLATMPFTVSGDPAGYSAAEGETVKGEFWAPIWQRSMTVPELRRVIAEGRLSWRGKQAANGLAGAKALRTLGVVRGLSHFERYVIAVRFGQAPLAAPVGSFVVTRNPADRVSLLRTPDTWLARVPRAAGSAMRRVDSAQLEVTQKPDSPAPLQNFLVELAALEWIISRNPKLAKAAGRPIPPLSHKRWGPELDDGSPEWRLAAALATQQDHLSPRFTSLERQAGTASTLLRPVTLPETHRNQFEWQ
;
A
#
# COMPACT_ATOMS: atom_id res chain seq x y z
N MET A 1 17.80 9.32 27.82
CA MET A 1 16.72 8.82 26.95
C MET A 1 15.37 8.98 27.62
N THR A 2 14.65 9.98 27.14
CA THR A 2 13.25 10.29 27.43
C THR A 2 12.37 9.57 26.42
N VAL A 3 11.19 9.12 26.84
CA VAL A 3 10.16 8.59 25.94
C VAL A 3 9.11 9.67 25.74
N VAL A 4 8.88 10.08 24.49
CA VAL A 4 7.84 11.04 24.12
C VAL A 4 6.75 10.32 23.35
N ALA A 5 5.52 10.35 23.87
CA ALA A 5 4.35 9.78 23.20
C ALA A 5 3.72 10.82 22.25
N LEU A 6 3.67 10.51 20.96
CA LEU A 6 3.03 11.32 19.94
C LEU A 6 1.56 10.89 19.78
N VAL A 7 0.71 11.28 20.71
CA VAL A 7 -0.70 10.84 20.78
C VAL A 7 -1.53 11.26 19.55
N GLY A 8 -1.13 12.35 18.87
CA GLY A 8 -1.74 12.78 17.61
C GLY A 8 -1.25 12.00 16.37
N CYS A 9 -0.14 11.27 16.49
CA CYS A 9 0.41 10.37 15.46
C CYS A 9 -0.11 8.94 15.69
N ARG A 10 -1.14 8.56 14.94
CA ARG A 10 -1.88 7.30 15.11
C ARG A 10 -1.69 6.32 13.97
N THR A 11 -1.89 5.03 14.24
CA THR A 11 -1.85 3.97 13.21
C THR A 11 -2.95 4.10 12.15
N THR A 12 -4.04 4.83 12.46
CA THR A 12 -5.17 5.13 11.56
C THR A 12 -5.74 6.54 11.85
N PRO A 13 -6.17 7.31 10.83
CA PRO A 13 -6.20 7.00 9.39
C PRO A 13 -4.79 7.08 8.75
N LEU A 14 -4.68 6.70 7.47
CA LEU A 14 -3.40 6.65 6.75
C LEU A 14 -2.60 7.96 6.82
N LEU A 15 -3.26 9.12 6.80
CA LEU A 15 -2.59 10.40 6.97
C LEU A 15 -1.83 10.51 8.30
N SER A 16 -2.44 10.02 9.40
CA SER A 16 -1.84 10.07 10.73
C SER A 16 -0.67 9.09 10.85
N TYR A 17 -0.78 7.92 10.21
CA TYR A 17 0.32 6.96 10.11
C TYR A 17 1.50 7.54 9.33
N LEU A 18 1.24 8.15 8.17
CA LEU A 18 2.28 8.79 7.37
C LEU A 18 2.87 10.00 8.11
N GLN A 19 2.07 10.81 8.80
CA GLN A 19 2.55 11.90 9.65
C GLN A 19 3.54 11.40 10.69
N ALA A 20 3.22 10.28 11.36
CA ALA A 20 4.10 9.66 12.34
C ALA A 20 5.48 9.33 11.73
N LEU A 21 5.50 8.73 10.54
CA LEU A 21 6.73 8.46 9.82
C LEU A 21 7.47 9.75 9.42
N GLY A 22 6.74 10.79 8.99
CA GLY A 22 7.33 12.08 8.65
C GLY A 22 8.09 12.70 9.82
N VAL A 23 7.50 12.64 11.02
CA VAL A 23 8.16 13.09 12.25
C VAL A 23 9.46 12.32 12.48
N LEU A 24 9.43 10.99 12.37
CA LEU A 24 10.62 10.15 12.55
C LEU A 24 11.72 10.50 11.56
N ARG A 25 11.38 10.62 10.27
CA ARG A 25 12.36 10.93 9.23
C ARG A 25 12.99 12.29 9.48
N ILE A 26 12.19 13.33 9.67
CA ILE A 26 12.71 14.69 9.81
C ILE A 26 13.54 14.83 11.08
N LEU A 27 13.07 14.31 12.23
CA LEU A 27 13.86 14.36 13.45
C LEU A 27 15.18 13.59 13.28
N HIS A 28 15.17 12.41 12.65
CA HIS A 28 16.39 11.64 12.42
C HIS A 28 17.39 12.38 11.52
N GLU A 29 16.92 12.99 10.43
CA GLU A 29 17.79 13.65 9.45
C GLU A 29 18.34 14.99 9.94
N GLN A 30 17.58 15.74 10.74
CA GLN A 30 17.87 17.15 11.02
C GLN A 30 18.16 17.46 12.50
N CYS A 31 17.84 16.56 13.44
CA CYS A 31 17.89 16.88 14.87
C CYS A 31 18.51 15.80 15.77
N ALA A 32 18.04 14.55 15.66
CA ALA A 32 18.39 13.44 16.53
C ALA A 32 18.66 12.14 15.73
N PRO A 33 19.88 11.98 15.16
CA PRO A 33 20.23 10.84 14.31
C PRO A 33 20.06 9.47 14.98
N GLU A 34 20.28 9.39 16.28
CA GLU A 34 20.22 8.14 17.05
C GLU A 34 18.82 7.84 17.62
N LEU A 35 17.78 8.59 17.23
CA LEU A 35 16.43 8.34 17.73
C LEU A 35 15.96 6.94 17.37
N THR A 36 15.23 6.35 18.30
CA THR A 36 14.50 5.10 18.07
C THR A 36 13.02 5.31 18.32
N SER A 37 12.19 4.41 17.80
CA SER A 37 10.75 4.51 17.92
C SER A 37 10.06 3.16 17.92
N TYR A 38 8.87 3.12 18.50
CA TYR A 38 7.96 1.98 18.48
C TYR A 38 6.51 2.45 18.59
N TRP A 39 5.58 1.58 18.22
CA TRP A 39 4.16 1.80 18.44
C TRP A 39 3.74 1.17 19.76
N ASP A 40 3.04 1.94 20.59
CA ASP A 40 2.30 1.43 21.75
C ASP A 40 0.81 1.67 21.55
N GLY A 41 0.04 0.58 21.49
CA GLY A 41 -1.34 0.60 21.01
C GLY A 41 -1.43 1.24 19.62
N SER A 42 -2.07 2.42 19.56
CA SER A 42 -2.20 3.19 18.31
C SER A 42 -1.26 4.39 18.22
N SER A 43 -0.47 4.72 19.25
CA SER A 43 0.37 5.92 19.27
C SER A 43 1.83 5.60 18.98
N LEU A 44 2.50 6.49 18.26
CA LEU A 44 3.95 6.40 18.03
C LEU A 44 4.72 6.99 19.21
N HIS A 45 5.66 6.23 19.74
CA HIS A 45 6.57 6.64 20.82
C HIS A 45 7.98 6.83 20.26
N ILE A 46 8.64 7.91 20.69
CA ILE A 46 10.03 8.22 20.32
C ILE A 46 10.90 8.11 21.57
N GLU A 47 12.00 7.37 21.47
CA GLU A 47 13.03 7.30 22.49
C GLU A 47 14.26 8.07 22.00
N SER A 48 14.57 9.17 22.68
CA SER A 48 15.71 10.04 22.35
C SER A 48 16.05 10.95 23.54
N ASP A 49 16.94 11.92 23.37
CA ASP A 49 17.19 12.96 24.37
C ASP A 49 16.29 14.20 24.18
N LEU A 50 15.33 14.14 23.25
CA LEU A 50 14.36 15.20 23.01
C LEU A 50 13.19 15.11 23.99
N THR A 51 12.69 16.28 24.40
CA THR A 51 11.39 16.46 25.08
C THR A 51 10.32 16.95 24.11
N GLN A 52 9.05 16.90 24.53
CA GLN A 52 7.93 17.48 23.79
C GLN A 52 8.18 18.94 23.39
N GLU A 53 8.69 19.77 24.30
CA GLU A 53 8.98 21.18 24.07
C GLU A 53 10.08 21.37 23.03
N THR A 54 11.16 20.57 23.12
CA THR A 54 12.26 20.65 22.15
C THR A 54 11.85 20.22 20.76
N ILE A 55 11.00 19.18 20.64
CA ILE A 55 10.41 18.74 19.37
C ILE A 55 9.54 19.86 18.77
N SER A 56 8.65 20.46 19.57
CA SER A 56 7.81 21.55 19.09
C SER A 56 8.61 22.75 18.62
N ARG A 57 9.64 23.16 19.39
CA ARG A 57 10.52 24.27 19.02
C ARG A 57 11.27 23.98 17.71
N PHE A 58 11.80 22.77 17.55
CA PHE A 58 12.49 22.36 16.34
C PHE A 58 11.60 22.47 15.10
N PHE A 59 10.38 21.91 15.13
CA PHE A 59 9.51 21.96 13.95
C PHE A 59 9.05 23.37 13.59
N VAL A 60 8.78 24.23 14.57
CA VAL A 60 8.34 25.60 14.28
C VAL A 60 9.51 26.50 13.85
N GLY A 61 10.69 26.30 14.45
CA GLY A 61 11.85 27.18 14.27
C GLY A 61 12.84 26.71 13.21
N ASP A 62 13.22 25.44 13.24
CA ASP A 62 14.44 24.93 12.59
C ASP A 62 14.16 23.96 11.43
N TYR A 63 12.96 23.39 11.33
CA TYR A 63 12.59 22.42 10.31
C TYR A 63 12.84 22.92 8.88
N GLU A 64 13.61 22.15 8.12
CA GLU A 64 13.84 22.40 6.70
C GLU A 64 12.98 21.45 5.84
N PRO A 65 12.02 21.97 5.05
CA PRO A 65 11.13 21.15 4.24
C PRO A 65 11.84 20.49 3.05
N THR A 66 11.48 19.22 2.77
CA THR A 66 12.00 18.51 1.60
C THR A 66 11.51 19.16 0.30
N PRO A 67 12.36 19.41 -0.70
CA PRO A 67 11.95 19.97 -1.98
C PRO A 67 11.02 19.05 -2.81
N MET A 68 9.71 19.16 -2.58
CA MET A 68 8.69 18.40 -3.32
C MET A 68 8.14 19.22 -4.49
N LEU A 69 8.53 18.86 -5.71
CA LEU A 69 8.13 19.56 -6.94
C LEU A 69 7.48 18.61 -7.95
N SER A 70 6.58 19.14 -8.77
CA SER A 70 5.90 18.38 -9.82
C SER A 70 5.88 19.10 -11.17
N PRO A 71 7.03 19.55 -11.73
CA PRO A 71 7.06 20.32 -12.98
C PRO A 71 6.49 19.58 -14.19
N TRP A 72 6.37 18.26 -14.12
CA TRP A 72 5.73 17.43 -15.14
C TRP A 72 4.19 17.43 -15.07
N ASN A 73 3.59 17.96 -14.00
CA ASN A 73 2.14 17.99 -13.79
C ASN A 73 1.48 19.26 -14.30
N GLY A 74 0.16 19.19 -14.49
CA GLY A 74 -0.67 20.32 -14.91
C GLY A 74 -0.70 21.45 -13.88
N GLY A 75 -0.99 21.11 -12.62
CA GLY A 75 -1.13 22.05 -11.51
C GLY A 75 0.14 22.24 -10.67
N GLY A 76 1.30 21.79 -11.17
CA GLY A 76 2.57 21.86 -10.44
C GLY A 76 3.25 23.24 -10.44
N GLY A 77 2.67 24.25 -11.11
CA GLY A 77 3.17 25.64 -11.07
C GLY A 77 4.24 26.03 -12.10
N PHE A 78 4.43 25.21 -13.14
CA PHE A 78 5.46 25.44 -14.15
C PHE A 78 4.94 25.63 -15.59
N ARG A 79 3.64 25.43 -15.82
CA ARG A 79 3.09 25.29 -17.19
C ARG A 79 2.54 26.57 -17.79
N THR A 80 2.09 27.52 -16.97
CA THR A 80 1.38 28.71 -17.44
C THR A 80 2.07 30.00 -17.00
N LEU A 81 1.69 31.09 -17.65
CA LEU A 81 2.02 32.46 -17.24
C LEU A 81 0.89 33.07 -16.38
N LYS A 82 -0.12 32.28 -15.97
CA LYS A 82 -1.19 32.75 -15.07
C LYS A 82 -0.83 32.45 -13.62
N HIS A 83 -1.32 33.29 -12.72
CA HIS A 83 -1.26 33.08 -11.27
C HIS A 83 -2.29 32.02 -10.83
N GLU A 84 -2.25 30.82 -11.39
CA GLU A 84 -2.96 29.67 -10.80
C GLU A 84 -2.28 29.26 -9.48
N LYS A 85 -2.96 28.45 -8.66
CA LYS A 85 -2.48 28.07 -7.32
C LYS A 85 -1.05 27.51 -7.32
N GLY A 86 -0.70 26.68 -8.30
CA GLY A 86 0.64 26.12 -8.44
C GLY A 86 1.70 27.20 -8.68
N GLU A 87 1.46 28.10 -9.62
CA GLU A 87 2.37 29.19 -9.96
C GLU A 87 2.55 30.16 -8.78
N GLN A 88 1.48 30.44 -8.03
CA GLN A 88 1.54 31.23 -6.80
C GLN A 88 2.40 30.55 -5.72
N ALA A 89 2.18 29.26 -5.48
CA ALA A 89 2.95 28.50 -4.48
C ALA A 89 4.45 28.45 -4.83
N VAL A 90 4.78 28.22 -6.11
CA VAL A 90 6.18 28.26 -6.57
C VAL A 90 6.78 29.66 -6.39
N ALA A 91 6.07 30.72 -6.79
CA ALA A 91 6.55 32.09 -6.68
C ALA A 91 6.74 32.55 -5.22
N GLN A 92 5.87 32.11 -4.31
CA GLN A 92 5.98 32.41 -2.88
C GLN A 92 7.27 31.82 -2.28
N ILE A 93 7.59 30.56 -2.61
CA ILE A 93 8.84 29.95 -2.15
C ILE A 93 10.06 30.60 -2.80
N GLU A 94 10.00 30.88 -4.10
CA GLU A 94 11.11 31.48 -4.86
C GLU A 94 11.47 32.88 -4.34
N SER A 95 10.46 33.66 -3.94
CA SER A 95 10.64 35.02 -3.39
C SER A 95 10.92 35.06 -1.88
N SER A 96 10.74 33.94 -1.16
CA SER A 96 10.98 33.89 0.28
C SER A 96 12.47 34.04 0.60
N GLY A 97 12.78 34.88 1.61
CA GLY A 97 14.11 35.03 2.19
C GLY A 97 14.44 34.02 3.29
N ASP A 98 13.52 33.13 3.64
CA ASP A 98 13.73 32.13 4.69
C ASP A 98 14.85 31.16 4.29
N SER A 99 15.84 30.96 5.16
CA SER A 99 16.96 30.05 4.92
C SER A 99 16.50 28.59 4.81
N ARG A 100 15.44 28.21 5.52
CA ARG A 100 14.88 26.84 5.50
C ARG A 100 14.38 26.43 4.12
N LEU A 101 14.06 27.41 3.26
CA LEU A 101 13.59 27.18 1.89
C LEU A 101 14.72 27.19 0.84
N ALA A 102 15.99 27.26 1.24
CA ALA A 102 17.13 27.35 0.32
C ALA A 102 17.19 26.17 -0.67
N SER A 103 17.13 24.93 -0.18
CA SER A 103 17.11 23.72 -1.01
C SER A 103 15.89 23.68 -1.94
N PHE A 104 14.76 24.20 -1.47
CA PHE A 104 13.53 24.32 -2.26
C PHE A 104 13.70 25.28 -3.43
N ARG A 105 14.27 26.46 -3.20
CA ARG A 105 14.60 27.44 -4.25
C ARG A 105 15.60 26.87 -5.26
N ALA A 106 16.61 26.12 -4.80
CA ALA A 106 17.56 25.45 -5.69
C ALA A 106 16.87 24.43 -6.62
N ALA A 107 15.94 23.63 -6.08
CA ALA A 107 15.15 22.68 -6.86
C ALA A 107 14.20 23.38 -7.86
N ILE A 108 13.55 24.49 -7.48
CA ILE A 108 12.72 25.30 -8.39
C ILE A 108 13.56 25.82 -9.56
N SER A 109 14.74 26.37 -9.26
CA SER A 109 15.69 26.86 -10.28
C SER A 109 16.10 25.73 -11.25
N ALA A 110 16.38 24.54 -10.73
CA ALA A 110 16.66 23.36 -11.56
C ALA A 110 15.47 22.98 -12.45
N ALA A 111 14.26 22.95 -11.90
CA ALA A 111 13.04 22.66 -12.65
C ALA A 111 12.79 23.67 -13.79
N ARG A 112 13.04 24.97 -13.55
CA ARG A 112 12.96 26.02 -14.58
C ARG A 112 13.97 25.79 -15.70
N ARG A 113 15.23 25.43 -15.39
CA ARG A 113 16.25 25.08 -16.40
C ARG A 113 15.82 23.89 -17.26
N VAL A 114 15.21 22.86 -16.66
CA VAL A 114 14.70 21.70 -17.41
C VAL A 114 13.53 22.09 -18.31
N TRP A 115 12.65 22.97 -17.86
CA TRP A 115 11.59 23.55 -18.69
C TRP A 115 12.15 24.32 -19.89
N ASP A 116 13.15 25.18 -19.68
CA ASP A 116 13.80 25.93 -20.76
C ASP A 116 14.45 25.02 -21.80
N ARG A 117 15.13 23.98 -21.32
CA ARG A 117 15.66 22.93 -22.20
C ARG A 117 14.53 22.21 -22.96
N GLY A 118 13.48 21.79 -22.27
CA GLY A 118 12.34 21.12 -22.90
C GLY A 118 11.64 21.96 -23.97
N ARG A 119 11.66 23.30 -23.83
CA ARG A 119 11.15 24.23 -24.85
C ARG A 119 12.06 24.25 -26.08
N ARG A 120 13.38 24.38 -25.86
CA ARG A 120 14.37 24.37 -26.95
C ARG A 120 14.42 23.05 -27.70
N ASP A 121 14.34 21.93 -26.98
CA ASP A 121 14.47 20.58 -27.52
C ASP A 121 13.12 20.04 -28.06
N GLY A 122 12.05 20.85 -28.05
CA GLY A 122 10.74 20.49 -28.61
C GLY A 122 9.96 19.43 -27.82
N TRP A 123 10.28 19.23 -26.53
CA TRP A 123 9.58 18.26 -25.67
C TRP A 123 8.19 18.73 -25.23
N LEU A 124 7.94 20.03 -25.35
CA LEU A 124 6.76 20.71 -24.86
C LEU A 124 5.89 21.18 -26.02
N GLU A 125 4.73 20.56 -26.17
CA GLU A 125 3.75 20.95 -27.18
C GLU A 125 3.01 22.21 -26.70
N GLU A 126 3.16 23.31 -27.42
CA GLU A 126 2.39 24.52 -27.17
C GLU A 126 0.96 24.36 -27.70
N LYS A 127 -0.03 24.60 -26.85
CA LYS A 127 -1.44 24.69 -27.26
C LYS A 127 -2.06 25.98 -26.78
N LEU A 128 -2.83 26.62 -27.65
CA LEU A 128 -3.75 27.69 -27.29
C LEU A 128 -4.98 27.07 -26.61
N GLU A 129 -5.28 27.51 -25.39
CA GLU A 129 -6.45 27.06 -24.65
C GLU A 129 -7.60 28.05 -24.90
N GLU A 130 -8.47 27.71 -25.87
CA GLU A 130 -9.60 28.53 -26.33
C GLU A 130 -10.56 28.89 -25.18
N LYS A 131 -10.78 27.98 -24.23
CA LYS A 131 -11.65 28.18 -23.06
C LYS A 131 -11.17 29.25 -22.07
N THR A 132 -9.93 29.73 -22.21
CA THR A 132 -9.31 30.71 -21.29
C THR A 132 -8.88 32.00 -21.97
N GLY A 133 -9.45 32.31 -23.15
CA GLY A 133 -9.14 33.54 -23.88
C GLY A 133 -7.78 33.50 -24.59
N GLY A 134 -7.35 32.34 -25.09
CA GLY A 134 -6.13 32.22 -25.90
C GLY A 134 -4.82 32.16 -25.11
N THR A 135 -4.84 31.66 -23.86
CA THR A 135 -3.60 31.47 -23.10
C THR A 135 -2.79 30.29 -23.66
N LYS A 136 -1.47 30.47 -23.80
CA LYS A 136 -0.53 29.41 -24.19
C LYS A 136 -0.31 28.45 -23.03
N LYS A 137 -0.54 27.16 -23.26
CA LYS A 137 -0.33 26.08 -22.30
C LYS A 137 0.52 24.99 -22.91
N TYR A 138 1.51 24.52 -22.16
CA TYR A 138 2.39 23.45 -22.61
C TYR A 138 1.87 22.07 -22.19
N LYS A 139 1.93 21.10 -23.11
CA LYS A 139 1.66 19.68 -22.85
C LYS A 139 2.92 18.85 -23.03
N LEU A 140 3.06 17.83 -22.18
CA LEU A 140 4.26 16.99 -22.09
C LEU A 140 3.97 15.52 -22.44
N ASN A 141 2.89 15.21 -23.15
CA ASN A 141 2.37 13.84 -23.23
C ASN A 141 3.32 12.85 -23.94
N VAL A 142 3.94 13.26 -25.04
CA VAL A 142 4.85 12.40 -25.84
C VAL A 142 6.21 12.24 -25.15
N TYR A 143 6.73 13.32 -24.57
CA TYR A 143 8.08 13.38 -24.01
C TYR A 143 8.12 13.28 -22.48
N LYS A 144 7.04 12.82 -21.84
CA LYS A 144 6.95 12.75 -20.37
C LYS A 144 8.09 11.98 -19.73
N ALA A 145 8.45 10.81 -20.30
CA ALA A 145 9.56 10.01 -19.79
C ALA A 145 10.91 10.74 -19.95
N THR A 146 11.16 11.36 -21.10
CA THR A 146 12.38 12.14 -21.37
C THR A 146 12.51 13.33 -20.42
N PHE A 147 11.43 14.07 -20.21
CA PHE A 147 11.42 15.21 -19.30
C PHE A 147 11.61 14.80 -17.85
N LEU A 148 10.97 13.70 -17.41
CA LEU A 148 11.20 13.16 -16.06
C LEU A 148 12.65 12.73 -15.85
N ALA A 149 13.28 12.10 -16.85
CA ALA A 149 14.70 11.77 -16.79
C ALA A 149 15.59 13.02 -16.72
N ALA A 150 15.24 14.08 -17.46
CA ALA A 150 15.94 15.36 -17.39
C ALA A 150 15.76 16.06 -16.04
N CYS A 151 14.58 16.00 -15.42
CA CYS A 151 14.36 16.45 -14.04
C CYS A 151 15.28 15.69 -13.09
N ARG A 152 15.26 14.34 -13.12
CA ARG A 152 16.11 13.51 -12.26
C ARG A 152 17.60 13.83 -12.41
N ALA A 153 18.07 14.13 -13.62
CA ALA A 153 19.48 14.46 -13.87
C ALA A 153 19.89 15.88 -13.43
N ALA A 154 18.93 16.80 -13.29
CA ALA A 154 19.18 18.21 -13.01
C ALA A 154 18.82 18.64 -11.58
N PHE A 155 17.96 17.87 -10.92
CA PHE A 155 17.51 18.15 -9.57
C PHE A 155 18.65 17.96 -8.57
N PRO A 156 18.68 18.78 -7.50
CA PRO A 156 19.58 18.53 -6.38
C PRO A 156 19.17 17.24 -5.65
N ASP A 157 20.11 16.63 -4.93
CA ASP A 157 19.91 15.32 -4.29
C ASP A 157 18.71 15.32 -3.34
N GLU A 158 18.48 16.42 -2.61
CA GLU A 158 17.38 16.59 -1.66
C GLU A 158 15.99 16.53 -2.35
N ALA A 159 15.92 16.84 -3.65
CA ALA A 159 14.67 16.79 -4.42
C ALA A 159 14.43 15.41 -5.08
N LEU A 160 15.44 14.52 -5.10
CA LEU A 160 15.34 13.23 -5.75
C LEU A 160 14.46 12.25 -4.97
N ASP A 161 14.43 12.34 -3.64
CA ASP A 161 13.59 11.50 -2.80
C ASP A 161 12.11 11.58 -3.21
N TRP A 162 11.61 12.79 -3.47
CA TRP A 162 10.25 13.00 -3.93
C TRP A 162 10.01 12.45 -5.35
N LEU A 163 10.94 12.72 -6.28
CA LEU A 163 10.83 12.22 -7.65
C LEU A 163 10.78 10.68 -7.69
N ASP A 164 11.62 10.04 -6.88
CA ASP A 164 11.73 8.58 -6.77
C ASP A 164 10.53 7.96 -6.05
N ALA A 165 9.95 8.70 -5.10
CA ALA A 165 8.72 8.30 -4.45
C ALA A 165 7.53 8.33 -5.41
N VAL A 166 7.44 9.30 -6.34
CA VAL A 166 6.24 9.49 -7.18
C VAL A 166 6.34 8.92 -8.59
N VAL A 167 7.53 8.60 -9.07
CA VAL A 167 7.76 8.14 -10.45
C VAL A 167 8.73 6.97 -10.49
N VAL A 168 8.32 5.90 -11.18
CA VAL A 168 9.22 4.81 -11.56
C VAL A 168 9.50 4.89 -13.06
N LEU A 169 10.72 5.28 -13.41
CA LEU A 169 11.22 5.22 -14.78
C LEU A 169 11.58 3.79 -15.13
N THR A 170 11.11 3.30 -16.27
CA THR A 170 11.42 1.96 -16.77
C THR A 170 11.92 2.07 -18.21
N ASP A 171 12.53 1.00 -18.74
CA ASP A 171 12.91 0.94 -20.17
C ASP A 171 11.70 1.05 -21.12
N ALA A 172 10.48 0.94 -20.59
CA ALA A 172 9.27 1.20 -21.37
C ALA A 172 9.07 2.71 -21.56
N LYS A 173 8.56 3.09 -22.75
CA LYS A 173 8.24 4.49 -23.12
C LYS A 173 7.27 5.22 -22.18
N LYS A 174 6.69 4.56 -21.16
CA LYS A 174 5.71 5.14 -20.24
C LYS A 174 6.17 4.98 -18.79
N PRO A 175 6.25 6.07 -18.00
CA PRO A 175 6.52 5.99 -16.57
C PRO A 175 5.43 5.21 -15.86
N GLN A 176 5.81 4.52 -14.78
CA GLN A 176 4.89 3.85 -13.87
C GLN A 176 4.74 4.70 -12.60
N PHE A 177 3.60 4.56 -11.92
CA PHE A 177 3.27 5.39 -10.77
C PHE A 177 2.80 4.52 -9.59
N PRO A 178 3.21 4.86 -8.35
CA PRO A 178 2.84 4.10 -7.19
C PRO A 178 1.45 4.41 -6.67
N LEU A 179 0.92 3.46 -5.90
CA LEU A 179 -0.46 3.47 -5.42
C LEU A 179 -0.74 4.64 -4.45
N LEU A 180 0.19 4.94 -3.53
CA LEU A 180 -0.03 5.95 -2.50
C LEU A 180 0.06 7.39 -3.00
N LEU A 181 0.92 7.68 -3.98
CA LEU A 181 1.19 9.06 -4.41
C LEU A 181 0.54 9.42 -5.75
N GLY A 182 -0.33 8.55 -6.25
CA GLY A 182 -1.11 8.77 -7.47
C GLY A 182 -0.24 8.90 -8.71
N THR A 183 -0.73 9.61 -9.72
CA THR A 183 -0.10 9.67 -11.04
C THR A 183 0.99 10.75 -11.09
N GLY A 184 2.15 10.46 -10.50
CA GLY A 184 3.29 11.38 -10.45
C GLY A 184 3.04 12.55 -9.50
N GLY A 185 2.46 12.28 -8.33
CA GLY A 185 2.08 13.29 -7.34
C GLY A 185 0.68 13.89 -7.54
N ASN A 186 -0.16 13.28 -8.41
CA ASN A 186 -1.53 13.74 -8.65
C ASN A 186 -2.58 12.75 -8.12
N LEU A 187 -3.50 13.25 -7.31
CA LEU A 187 -4.72 12.55 -6.89
C LEU A 187 -5.95 13.25 -7.50
N GLY A 188 -6.37 12.79 -8.68
CA GLY A 188 -7.44 13.45 -9.43
C GLY A 188 -7.01 14.86 -9.87
N ARG A 189 -7.65 15.90 -9.31
CA ARG A 189 -7.29 17.31 -9.54
C ARG A 189 -6.32 17.89 -8.50
N LEU A 190 -6.06 17.16 -7.42
CA LEU A 190 -5.15 17.60 -6.36
C LEU A 190 -3.70 17.28 -6.76
N ASP A 191 -2.87 18.30 -6.88
CA ASP A 191 -1.42 18.16 -7.00
C ASP A 191 -0.80 18.20 -5.59
N LEU A 192 -0.17 17.08 -5.19
CA LEU A 192 0.35 16.90 -3.84
C LEU A 192 1.52 17.84 -3.55
N ALA A 193 2.40 18.08 -4.54
CA ALA A 193 3.54 18.98 -4.37
C ALA A 193 3.07 20.42 -4.19
N THR A 194 2.09 20.86 -4.99
CA THR A 194 1.48 22.20 -4.81
C THR A 194 0.81 22.33 -3.45
N SER A 195 0.01 21.35 -3.04
CA SER A 195 -0.64 21.38 -1.71
C SER A 195 0.38 21.42 -0.57
N TYR A 196 1.50 20.72 -0.73
CA TYR A 196 2.60 20.72 0.23
C TYR A 196 3.29 22.09 0.27
N MET A 197 3.62 22.68 -0.88
CA MET A 197 4.24 24.01 -0.98
C MET A 197 3.39 25.11 -0.35
N GLU A 198 2.08 25.11 -0.59
CA GLU A 198 1.17 26.06 0.05
C GLU A 198 1.16 25.87 1.57
N ALA A 199 1.08 24.63 2.06
CA ALA A 199 1.07 24.34 3.50
C ALA A 199 2.40 24.73 4.18
N VAL A 200 3.54 24.45 3.56
CA VAL A 200 4.85 24.88 4.06
C VAL A 200 4.92 26.41 4.12
N SER A 201 4.52 27.09 3.06
CA SER A 201 4.61 28.55 3.03
C SER A 201 3.74 29.21 4.10
N ASP A 202 2.54 28.67 4.35
CA ASP A 202 1.64 29.13 5.41
C ASP A 202 2.22 28.86 6.83
N LEU A 203 2.86 27.70 7.03
CA LEU A 203 3.39 27.28 8.33
C LEU A 203 4.70 27.97 8.72
N LEU A 204 5.51 28.34 7.73
CA LEU A 204 6.80 29.00 7.93
C LEU A 204 6.69 30.53 7.95
N ASP A 205 5.51 31.09 7.65
CA ASP A 205 5.28 32.54 7.73
C ASP A 205 5.54 33.06 9.16
N PRO A 206 6.50 33.99 9.35
CA PRO A 206 6.78 34.60 10.65
C PRO A 206 5.56 35.24 11.31
N ALA A 207 4.57 35.69 10.53
CA ALA A 207 3.32 36.24 11.05
C ALA A 207 2.37 35.17 11.63
N GLN A 208 2.58 33.90 11.30
CA GLN A 208 1.70 32.78 11.68
C GLN A 208 2.31 31.84 12.73
N VAL A 209 3.45 32.18 13.34
CA VAL A 209 4.18 31.32 14.29
C VAL A 209 3.30 30.77 15.41
N SER A 210 2.45 31.62 16.01
CA SER A 210 1.52 31.19 17.08
C SER A 210 0.52 30.13 16.58
N ARG A 211 -0.05 30.34 15.39
CA ARG A 211 -1.00 29.40 14.77
C ARG A 211 -0.30 28.11 14.35
N SER A 212 0.89 28.21 13.76
CA SER A 212 1.74 27.07 13.40
C SER A 212 2.06 26.20 14.63
N THR A 213 2.37 26.83 15.76
CA THR A 213 2.63 26.14 17.04
C THR A 213 1.39 25.42 17.57
N GLU A 214 0.22 26.05 17.53
CA GLU A 214 -1.05 25.42 17.95
C GLU A 214 -1.42 24.22 17.05
N LEU A 215 -1.30 24.40 15.73
CA LEU A 215 -1.51 23.33 14.76
C LEU A 215 -0.55 22.16 14.99
N LEU A 216 0.73 22.43 15.28
CA LEU A 216 1.72 21.39 15.56
C LEU A 216 1.39 20.63 16.85
N SER A 217 1.04 21.36 17.91
CA SER A 217 0.68 20.77 19.20
C SER A 217 -0.52 19.82 19.06
N HIS A 218 -1.52 20.21 18.25
CA HIS A 218 -2.63 19.34 17.90
C HIS A 218 -2.18 18.14 17.05
N ALA A 219 -1.37 18.37 16.02
CA ALA A 219 -0.95 17.30 15.11
C ALA A 219 -0.14 16.21 15.85
N LEU A 220 0.81 16.59 16.69
CA LEU A 220 1.74 15.65 17.35
C LEU A 220 1.17 15.07 18.64
N PHE A 221 0.49 15.88 19.46
CA PHE A 221 0.12 15.51 20.83
C PHE A 221 -1.39 15.45 21.05
N GLY A 222 -2.20 15.81 20.06
CA GLY A 222 -3.66 15.87 20.22
C GLY A 222 -4.14 17.00 21.12
N ASN A 223 -3.29 17.98 21.39
CA ASN A 223 -3.57 19.10 22.29
C ASN A 223 -4.29 20.25 21.55
N GLY A 224 -5.18 20.94 22.26
CA GLY A 224 -5.87 22.11 21.72
C GLY A 224 -6.95 21.77 20.67
N ARG A 225 -7.51 22.83 20.06
CA ARG A 225 -8.55 22.74 19.02
C ARG A 225 -8.35 23.86 17.98
N PRO A 226 -7.24 23.86 17.24
CA PRO A 226 -6.94 24.92 16.28
C PRO A 226 -7.97 24.97 15.17
N ALA A 227 -8.16 26.15 14.58
CA ALA A 227 -8.92 26.32 13.37
C ALA A 227 -8.23 25.60 12.19
N MET A 228 -8.91 24.58 11.66
CA MET A 228 -8.42 23.77 10.54
C MET A 228 -8.59 24.50 9.21
N ASP A 229 -7.69 24.22 8.26
CA ASP A 229 -7.71 24.85 6.94
C ASP A 229 -8.58 24.06 5.97
N ALA A 230 -9.25 24.78 5.07
CA ALA A 230 -10.05 24.21 4.00
C ALA A 230 -9.18 23.61 2.86
N LYS A 231 -8.28 22.69 3.19
CA LYS A 231 -7.41 21.97 2.26
C LYS A 231 -7.76 20.50 2.21
N ALA A 232 -7.88 19.96 1.00
CA ALA A 232 -8.15 18.56 0.76
C ALA A 232 -6.88 17.72 0.99
N VAL A 233 -7.02 16.64 1.75
CA VAL A 233 -5.92 15.71 2.07
C VAL A 233 -5.85 14.51 1.12
N GLY A 234 -6.52 14.60 -0.03
CA GLY A 234 -6.57 13.53 -1.02
C GLY A 234 -7.13 12.23 -0.44
N GLN A 235 -6.43 11.13 -0.69
CA GLN A 235 -6.90 9.79 -0.33
C GLN A 235 -6.61 9.35 1.12
N TYR A 236 -5.86 10.15 1.89
CA TYR A 236 -5.24 9.69 3.14
C TYR A 236 -6.12 9.80 4.38
N SER A 237 -7.23 10.55 4.31
CA SER A 237 -8.21 10.66 5.40
C SER A 237 -9.63 10.60 4.85
N PRO A 238 -10.26 9.41 4.83
CA PRO A 238 -11.64 9.26 4.36
C PRO A 238 -12.65 10.13 5.13
N ALA A 239 -12.47 10.28 6.45
CA ALA A 239 -13.35 11.07 7.30
C ALA A 239 -13.33 12.57 6.94
N SER A 240 -12.21 13.06 6.41
CA SER A 240 -12.03 14.48 6.05
C SER A 240 -12.44 14.79 4.60
N ALA A 241 -12.90 13.81 3.82
CA ALA A 241 -13.07 13.94 2.37
C ALA A 241 -14.26 14.82 1.92
N GLY A 242 -15.02 15.42 2.85
CA GLY A 242 -16.10 16.36 2.54
C GLY A 242 -17.23 15.75 1.69
N THR A 243 -17.51 14.46 1.87
CA THR A 243 -18.45 13.67 1.06
C THR A 243 -19.91 13.95 1.41
N MET A 244 -20.85 13.44 0.61
CA MET A 244 -22.26 13.37 1.02
C MET A 244 -22.33 12.64 2.38
N ASN A 245 -23.00 13.24 3.38
CA ASN A 245 -23.05 12.82 4.78
C ASN A 245 -21.81 13.11 5.64
N SER A 246 -20.90 13.98 5.18
CA SER A 246 -19.83 14.51 6.05
C SER A 246 -20.33 15.57 7.05
N SER A 247 -21.58 16.01 6.92
CA SER A 247 -22.30 16.77 7.95
C SER A 247 -23.75 16.33 8.08
N ALA A 248 -24.40 16.75 9.16
CA ALA A 248 -25.85 16.59 9.36
C ALA A 248 -26.70 17.28 8.26
N PHE A 249 -26.10 18.20 7.49
CA PHE A 249 -26.77 18.97 6.44
C PHE A 249 -26.33 18.57 5.02
N GLY A 250 -25.66 17.41 4.87
CA GLY A 250 -25.17 16.92 3.58
C GLY A 250 -23.65 16.88 3.53
N SER A 251 -23.03 17.70 2.69
CA SER A 251 -21.57 17.79 2.55
C SER A 251 -20.99 18.93 3.37
N ALA A 252 -20.01 18.64 4.22
CA ALA A 252 -19.11 19.62 4.80
C ALA A 252 -17.91 19.87 3.89
N GLN A 253 -17.28 21.03 4.06
CA GLN A 253 -16.00 21.33 3.45
C GLN A 253 -14.92 20.40 4.01
N SER A 254 -14.03 19.92 3.15
CA SER A 254 -12.84 19.18 3.58
C SER A 254 -11.91 20.12 4.34
N VAL A 255 -11.64 19.78 5.60
CA VAL A 255 -10.73 20.54 6.47
C VAL A 255 -9.59 19.66 6.98
N SER A 256 -8.43 20.26 7.18
CA SER A 256 -7.22 19.56 7.60
C SER A 256 -6.24 20.43 8.37
N ASN A 257 -5.37 19.76 9.12
CA ASN A 257 -4.24 20.39 9.79
C ASN A 257 -3.06 20.46 8.82
N LEU A 258 -2.48 21.64 8.62
CA LEU A 258 -1.38 21.85 7.68
C LEU A 258 -0.13 21.05 8.05
N TRP A 259 0.20 20.91 9.34
CA TRP A 259 1.32 20.08 9.79
C TRP A 259 1.08 18.61 9.45
N SER A 260 -0.16 18.13 9.55
CA SER A 260 -0.51 16.76 9.13
C SER A 260 -0.33 16.54 7.62
N ILE A 261 -0.59 17.56 6.78
CA ILE A 261 -0.30 17.49 5.34
C ILE A 261 1.21 17.40 5.11
N VAL A 262 1.97 18.35 5.67
CA VAL A 262 3.42 18.46 5.49
C VAL A 262 4.10 17.17 5.94
N LEU A 263 3.93 16.81 7.21
CA LEU A 263 4.54 15.61 7.80
C LEU A 263 4.01 14.32 7.16
N GLY A 264 2.74 14.30 6.75
CA GLY A 264 2.18 13.16 6.01
C GLY A 264 2.92 12.93 4.68
N MET A 265 3.26 13.99 3.96
CA MET A 265 4.03 13.86 2.72
C MET A 265 5.49 13.50 3.01
N GLU A 266 6.09 14.09 4.05
CA GLU A 266 7.45 13.72 4.48
C GLU A 266 7.57 12.25 4.84
N GLY A 267 6.54 11.67 5.46
CA GLY A 267 6.52 10.26 5.82
C GLY A 267 6.20 9.32 4.66
N ALA A 268 5.50 9.79 3.63
CA ALA A 268 5.27 9.01 2.42
C ALA A 268 6.59 8.66 1.69
N LEU A 269 7.65 9.44 1.91
CA LEU A 269 8.98 9.18 1.37
C LEU A 269 9.65 7.92 1.93
N PHE A 270 9.16 7.31 3.02
CA PHE A 270 9.62 5.97 3.42
C PHE A 270 9.28 4.90 2.38
N PHE A 271 8.25 5.12 1.57
CA PHE A 271 7.74 4.15 0.60
C PHE A 271 8.22 4.46 -0.81
N VAL A 272 9.54 4.73 -0.96
CA VAL A 272 10.17 4.91 -2.27
C VAL A 272 9.87 3.71 -3.17
N SER A 273 9.47 4.01 -4.40
CA SER A 273 8.97 2.99 -5.32
C SER A 273 10.10 2.38 -6.14
N GLY A 274 10.07 1.06 -6.29
CA GLY A 274 11.04 0.31 -7.08
C GLY A 274 10.42 -0.34 -8.31
N ILE A 275 11.27 -0.89 -9.18
CA ILE A 275 10.86 -1.73 -10.30
C ILE A 275 10.77 -3.19 -9.84
N ALA A 276 9.59 -3.81 -9.92
CA ALA A 276 9.48 -5.27 -9.90
C ALA A 276 9.51 -5.81 -11.33
N ARG A 277 10.52 -6.63 -11.65
CA ARG A 277 10.54 -7.40 -12.90
C ARG A 277 9.72 -8.67 -12.70
N ARG A 278 8.78 -8.95 -13.60
CA ARG A 278 8.21 -10.30 -13.72
C ARG A 278 9.28 -11.22 -14.31
N PHE A 279 9.58 -12.33 -13.65
CA PHE A 279 10.38 -13.40 -14.25
C PHE A 279 9.80 -13.77 -15.63
N GLY A 280 10.62 -13.72 -16.69
CA GLY A 280 10.22 -14.04 -18.06
C GLY A 280 10.03 -12.85 -19.03
N GLY A 281 10.85 -11.79 -18.93
CA GLY A 281 11.01 -10.80 -20.02
C GLY A 281 9.87 -9.80 -20.23
N SER A 282 8.94 -9.62 -19.28
CA SER A 282 7.86 -8.63 -19.39
C SER A 282 8.16 -7.32 -18.65
N LYS A 283 7.55 -6.22 -19.13
CA LYS A 283 7.68 -4.84 -18.63
C LYS A 283 7.54 -4.80 -17.10
N GLY A 284 8.49 -4.15 -16.42
CA GLY A 284 8.44 -3.96 -14.97
C GLY A 284 7.24 -3.11 -14.56
N LEU A 285 6.58 -3.48 -13.47
CA LEU A 285 5.53 -2.67 -12.83
C LEU A 285 6.18 -1.86 -11.71
N ALA A 286 5.71 -0.63 -11.48
CA ALA A 286 6.03 0.08 -10.26
C ALA A 286 5.49 -0.74 -9.09
N THR A 287 6.38 -1.10 -8.17
CA THR A 287 6.01 -1.75 -6.92
C THR A 287 6.50 -0.89 -5.77
N MET A 288 5.55 -0.51 -4.94
CA MET A 288 5.80 0.11 -3.66
C MET A 288 5.84 -0.99 -2.58
N PRO A 289 6.69 -0.90 -1.55
CA PRO A 289 6.67 -1.85 -0.45
C PRO A 289 5.28 -2.04 0.14
N PHE A 290 4.96 -3.29 0.50
CA PHE A 290 3.71 -3.68 1.15
C PHE A 290 2.43 -3.30 0.38
N THR A 291 2.49 -3.27 -0.96
CA THR A 291 1.31 -3.05 -1.81
C THR A 291 0.98 -4.22 -2.71
N VAL A 292 -0.32 -4.33 -3.05
CA VAL A 292 -0.86 -5.23 -4.08
C VAL A 292 -1.89 -4.47 -4.92
N SER A 293 -1.99 -4.79 -6.22
CA SER A 293 -2.82 -4.03 -7.17
C SER A 293 -4.09 -4.76 -7.63
N GLY A 294 -4.35 -5.96 -7.11
CA GLY A 294 -5.52 -6.79 -7.48
C GLY A 294 -6.60 -6.82 -6.40
N ASP A 295 -7.55 -7.73 -6.59
CA ASP A 295 -8.74 -7.87 -5.75
C ASP A 295 -8.38 -7.89 -4.24
N PRO A 296 -8.98 -7.01 -3.43
CA PRO A 296 -8.68 -6.94 -2.01
C PRO A 296 -9.26 -8.16 -1.28
N ALA A 297 -8.45 -8.79 -0.43
CA ALA A 297 -8.87 -10.04 0.21
C ALA A 297 -9.89 -9.80 1.32
N GLY A 298 -11.04 -10.47 1.21
CA GLY A 298 -12.12 -10.36 2.18
C GLY A 298 -12.83 -9.00 2.18
N TYR A 299 -12.62 -8.19 1.14
CA TYR A 299 -13.30 -6.90 0.97
C TYR A 299 -14.29 -7.00 -0.19
N SER A 300 -15.55 -6.72 0.12
CA SER A 300 -16.62 -6.60 -0.89
C SER A 300 -16.76 -5.14 -1.28
N ALA A 301 -16.27 -4.80 -2.47
CA ALA A 301 -16.49 -3.49 -3.07
C ALA A 301 -17.98 -3.31 -3.40
N ALA A 302 -18.50 -2.10 -3.23
CA ALA A 302 -19.85 -1.76 -3.67
C ALA A 302 -19.96 -1.79 -5.20
N GLU A 303 -21.17 -1.93 -5.73
CA GLU A 303 -21.40 -1.91 -7.18
C GLU A 303 -20.90 -0.59 -7.80
N GLY A 304 -20.06 -0.67 -8.84
CA GLY A 304 -19.43 0.48 -9.49
C GLY A 304 -18.17 1.02 -8.80
N GLU A 305 -17.77 0.48 -7.64
CA GLU A 305 -16.54 0.88 -6.94
C GLU A 305 -15.30 0.25 -7.61
N THR A 306 -14.35 1.08 -8.04
CA THR A 306 -13.09 0.61 -8.62
C THR A 306 -12.01 0.55 -7.55
N VAL A 307 -11.57 -0.66 -7.18
CA VAL A 307 -10.43 -0.83 -6.26
C VAL A 307 -9.12 -0.71 -7.05
N LYS A 308 -8.24 0.19 -6.61
CA LYS A 308 -6.89 0.40 -7.19
C LYS A 308 -5.84 -0.54 -6.58
N GLY A 309 -6.06 -1.00 -5.35
CA GLY A 309 -5.17 -1.92 -4.66
C GLY A 309 -5.30 -1.86 -3.15
N GLU A 310 -4.37 -2.53 -2.46
CA GLU A 310 -4.23 -2.49 -1.01
C GLU A 310 -2.83 -2.01 -0.62
N PHE A 311 -2.76 -1.31 0.50
CA PHE A 311 -1.53 -0.99 1.22
C PHE A 311 -1.58 -1.60 2.61
N TRP A 312 -0.49 -2.23 3.02
CA TRP A 312 -0.34 -2.87 4.32
C TRP A 312 0.72 -2.07 5.10
N ALA A 313 0.27 -1.20 6.00
CA ALA A 313 1.15 -0.33 6.76
C ALA A 313 1.84 -1.11 7.89
N PRO A 314 3.18 -1.23 7.91
CA PRO A 314 3.88 -2.03 8.91
C PRO A 314 3.83 -1.37 10.30
N ILE A 315 3.50 -2.16 11.33
CA ILE A 315 3.47 -1.73 12.73
C ILE A 315 4.49 -2.54 13.53
N TRP A 316 5.35 -1.85 14.29
CA TRP A 316 6.41 -2.45 15.11
C TRP A 316 6.27 -2.03 16.57
N GLN A 317 6.44 -2.98 17.49
CA GLN A 317 6.38 -2.72 18.94
C GLN A 317 7.77 -2.76 19.60
N ARG A 318 8.76 -3.34 18.92
CA ARG A 318 10.15 -3.28 19.37
C ARG A 318 10.75 -1.96 18.89
N SER A 319 11.44 -1.25 19.76
CA SER A 319 12.18 -0.04 19.38
C SER A 319 13.11 -0.29 18.17
N MET A 320 13.00 0.57 17.17
CA MET A 320 13.78 0.54 15.92
C MET A 320 14.37 1.91 15.62
N THR A 321 15.60 1.94 15.10
CA THR A 321 16.18 3.15 14.51
C THR A 321 15.55 3.44 13.15
N VAL A 322 15.61 4.69 12.69
CA VAL A 322 15.14 5.05 11.34
C VAL A 322 15.88 4.29 10.21
N PRO A 323 17.21 4.09 10.27
CA PRO A 323 17.91 3.24 9.29
C PRO A 323 17.41 1.79 9.27
N GLU A 324 17.10 1.22 10.43
CA GLU A 324 16.51 -0.12 10.52
C GLU A 324 15.13 -0.17 9.87
N LEU A 325 14.26 0.80 10.19
CA LEU A 325 12.93 0.91 9.59
C LEU A 325 12.99 1.06 8.07
N ARG A 326 13.92 1.87 7.54
CA ARG A 326 14.14 2.01 6.09
C ARG A 326 14.51 0.68 5.43
N ARG A 327 15.40 -0.10 6.05
CA ARG A 327 15.78 -1.42 5.52
C ARG A 327 14.58 -2.38 5.51
N VAL A 328 13.83 -2.43 6.61
CA VAL A 328 12.60 -3.23 6.74
C VAL A 328 11.58 -2.88 5.65
N ILE A 329 11.35 -1.58 5.41
CA ILE A 329 10.41 -1.13 4.38
C ILE A 329 10.94 -1.41 2.98
N ALA A 330 12.22 -1.16 2.70
CA ALA A 330 12.82 -1.44 1.39
C ALA A 330 12.76 -2.93 1.00
N GLU A 331 12.86 -3.83 1.98
CA GLU A 331 12.74 -5.28 1.82
C GLU A 331 11.28 -5.77 1.73
N GLY A 332 10.29 -4.89 1.97
CA GLY A 332 8.85 -5.17 2.05
C GLY A 332 8.15 -5.60 0.76
N ARG A 333 8.82 -6.38 -0.10
CA ARG A 333 8.26 -6.92 -1.34
C ARG A 333 7.43 -8.16 -1.04
N LEU A 334 6.13 -8.06 -1.24
CA LEU A 334 5.19 -9.17 -1.06
C LEU A 334 5.39 -10.21 -2.17
N SER A 335 6.09 -11.30 -1.87
CA SER A 335 6.34 -12.40 -2.80
C SER A 335 5.66 -13.69 -2.36
N TRP A 336 4.89 -14.28 -3.27
CA TRP A 336 4.26 -15.58 -3.09
C TRP A 336 4.63 -16.50 -4.26
N ARG A 337 5.20 -17.67 -3.95
CA ARG A 337 5.66 -18.66 -4.95
C ARG A 337 6.69 -18.07 -5.93
N GLY A 338 7.61 -17.26 -5.42
CA GLY A 338 8.67 -16.62 -6.21
C GLY A 338 8.19 -15.51 -7.15
N LYS A 339 6.95 -15.04 -6.98
CA LYS A 339 6.34 -13.99 -7.81
C LYS A 339 5.76 -12.89 -6.91
N GLN A 340 5.77 -11.66 -7.40
CA GLN A 340 5.06 -10.54 -6.75
C GLN A 340 3.60 -10.93 -6.51
N ALA A 341 3.11 -10.70 -5.30
CA ALA A 341 1.72 -10.90 -4.93
C ALA A 341 0.81 -10.02 -5.79
N ALA A 342 -0.15 -10.64 -6.47
CA ALA A 342 -1.01 -9.95 -7.42
C ALA A 342 -2.27 -9.36 -6.77
N ASN A 343 -2.71 -9.88 -5.63
CA ASN A 343 -3.96 -9.53 -4.96
C ASN A 343 -3.82 -9.64 -3.43
N GLY A 344 -4.84 -9.21 -2.69
CA GLY A 344 -4.81 -9.20 -1.22
C GLY A 344 -4.57 -10.59 -0.61
N LEU A 345 -5.06 -11.66 -1.23
CA LEU A 345 -4.91 -13.02 -0.70
C LEU A 345 -3.48 -13.51 -0.84
N ALA A 346 -2.87 -13.29 -2.00
CA ALA A 346 -1.45 -13.55 -2.19
C ALA A 346 -0.58 -12.66 -1.27
N GLY A 347 -1.02 -11.42 -1.01
CA GLY A 347 -0.38 -10.50 -0.06
C GLY A 347 -0.40 -11.05 1.37
N ALA A 348 -1.56 -11.48 1.86
CA ALA A 348 -1.72 -12.09 3.18
C ALA A 348 -0.87 -13.37 3.35
N LYS A 349 -0.87 -14.23 2.32
CA LYS A 349 -0.01 -15.43 2.28
C LYS A 349 1.48 -15.07 2.28
N ALA A 350 1.86 -14.03 1.54
CA ALA A 350 3.24 -13.54 1.51
C ALA A 350 3.66 -13.02 2.89
N LEU A 351 2.86 -12.16 3.52
CA LEU A 351 3.16 -11.61 4.85
C LEU A 351 3.34 -12.68 5.94
N ARG A 352 2.59 -13.80 5.86
CA ARG A 352 2.73 -14.93 6.78
C ARG A 352 3.91 -15.84 6.50
N THR A 353 4.47 -15.82 5.29
CA THR A 353 5.57 -16.73 4.90
C THR A 353 6.88 -16.03 4.62
N LEU A 354 6.87 -14.71 4.49
CA LEU A 354 8.02 -13.86 4.74
C LEU A 354 8.36 -14.06 6.21
N GLY A 355 9.47 -14.75 6.49
CA GLY A 355 10.01 -14.87 7.84
C GLY A 355 10.14 -13.46 8.39
N VAL A 356 9.22 -13.12 9.31
CA VAL A 356 8.80 -11.79 9.71
C VAL A 356 9.89 -10.75 9.47
N VAL A 357 9.63 -9.78 8.59
CA VAL A 357 10.53 -8.63 8.38
C VAL A 357 10.88 -8.11 9.77
N ARG A 358 12.15 -8.26 10.15
CA ARG A 358 12.56 -8.46 11.55
C ARG A 358 11.98 -7.37 12.46
N GLY A 359 11.12 -7.78 13.41
CA GLY A 359 10.58 -6.88 14.43
C GLY A 359 9.24 -6.19 14.10
N LEU A 360 8.60 -6.49 12.97
CA LEU A 360 7.20 -6.11 12.74
C LEU A 360 6.24 -7.00 13.55
N SER A 361 5.18 -6.39 14.10
CA SER A 361 4.18 -7.03 14.95
C SER A 361 2.87 -7.33 14.21
N HIS A 362 2.43 -6.38 13.39
CA HIS A 362 1.22 -6.48 12.58
C HIS A 362 1.23 -5.44 11.46
N PHE A 363 0.21 -5.46 10.62
CA PHE A 363 -0.01 -4.48 9.56
C PHE A 363 -1.40 -3.87 9.67
N GLU A 364 -1.53 -2.56 9.50
CA GLU A 364 -2.83 -1.93 9.24
C GLU A 364 -3.15 -2.00 7.75
N ARG A 365 -4.32 -2.53 7.41
CA ARG A 365 -4.73 -2.74 6.02
C ARG A 365 -5.56 -1.57 5.52
N TYR A 366 -5.16 -1.05 4.38
CA TYR A 366 -5.85 0.02 3.67
C TYR A 366 -6.26 -0.45 2.27
N VAL A 367 -7.56 -0.44 1.98
CA VAL A 367 -8.06 -0.63 0.61
C VAL A 367 -8.18 0.72 -0.05
N ILE A 368 -7.52 0.89 -1.19
CA ILE A 368 -7.55 2.13 -1.96
C ILE A 368 -8.58 1.97 -3.06
N ALA A 369 -9.74 2.58 -2.88
CA ALA A 369 -10.85 2.47 -3.80
C ALA A 369 -11.32 3.84 -4.28
N VAL A 370 -11.76 3.90 -5.53
CA VAL A 370 -12.39 5.09 -6.11
C VAL A 370 -13.81 5.17 -5.60
N ARG A 371 -14.11 6.22 -4.85
CA ARG A 371 -15.43 6.52 -4.32
C ARG A 371 -15.84 7.94 -4.72
N PHE A 372 -17.14 8.21 -4.68
CA PHE A 372 -17.70 9.56 -4.88
C PHE A 372 -17.23 10.22 -6.19
N GLY A 373 -17.27 9.47 -7.30
CA GLY A 373 -16.81 9.92 -8.61
C GLY A 373 -15.39 9.42 -8.95
N GLN A 374 -14.38 10.29 -8.83
CA GLN A 374 -12.99 9.99 -9.24
C GLN A 374 -11.96 10.08 -8.10
N ALA A 375 -12.39 10.33 -6.87
CA ALA A 375 -11.48 10.47 -5.74
C ALA A 375 -11.10 9.09 -5.18
N PRO A 376 -9.81 8.69 -5.22
CA PRO A 376 -9.39 7.51 -4.48
C PRO A 376 -9.42 7.82 -2.97
N LEU A 377 -9.79 6.84 -2.16
CA LEU A 377 -9.77 6.90 -0.70
C LEU A 377 -9.11 5.63 -0.16
N ALA A 378 -8.18 5.79 0.79
CA ALA A 378 -7.56 4.72 1.53
C ALA A 378 -8.44 4.36 2.75
N ALA A 379 -9.38 3.44 2.56
CA ALA A 379 -10.26 2.97 3.61
C ALA A 379 -9.53 1.98 4.53
N PRO A 380 -9.45 2.22 5.86
CA PRO A 380 -8.95 1.21 6.78
C PRO A 380 -9.92 0.02 6.82
N VAL A 381 -9.41 -1.19 6.60
CA VAL A 381 -10.21 -2.44 6.56
C VAL A 381 -9.83 -3.44 7.64
N GLY A 382 -8.90 -3.07 8.53
CA GLY A 382 -8.56 -3.82 9.74
C GLY A 382 -7.07 -4.16 9.85
N SER A 383 -6.68 -4.72 10.98
CA SER A 383 -5.31 -5.12 11.29
C SER A 383 -5.03 -6.57 10.90
N PHE A 384 -3.79 -6.86 10.51
CA PHE A 384 -3.30 -8.21 10.22
C PHE A 384 -2.06 -8.52 11.05
N VAL A 385 -2.26 -9.33 12.09
CA VAL A 385 -1.20 -9.75 13.01
C VAL A 385 -0.23 -10.69 12.30
N VAL A 386 1.07 -10.51 12.51
CA VAL A 386 2.11 -11.40 11.97
C VAL A 386 2.88 -12.01 13.12
N THR A 387 2.81 -13.34 13.24
CA THR A 387 3.50 -14.11 14.28
C THR A 387 4.87 -14.58 13.77
N ARG A 388 5.85 -14.71 14.69
CA ARG A 388 7.27 -14.98 14.37
C ARG A 388 7.53 -16.29 13.61
N ASN A 389 6.64 -17.26 13.73
CA ASN A 389 6.76 -18.51 12.99
C ASN A 389 6.06 -18.37 11.63
N PRO A 390 6.74 -18.68 10.51
CA PRO A 390 6.02 -18.88 9.27
C PRO A 390 5.07 -20.03 9.54
N ALA A 391 3.78 -19.73 9.68
CA ALA A 391 2.80 -20.74 10.01
C ALA A 391 2.90 -21.85 8.96
N ASP A 392 3.38 -23.02 9.38
CA ASP A 392 3.67 -24.12 8.46
C ASP A 392 2.43 -24.45 7.63
N ARG A 393 1.24 -24.35 8.23
CA ARG A 393 -0.08 -24.35 7.59
C ARG A 393 -0.22 -23.42 6.38
N VAL A 394 0.20 -22.17 6.48
CA VAL A 394 0.12 -21.21 5.35
C VAL A 394 1.08 -21.64 4.25
N SER A 395 2.28 -22.13 4.60
CA SER A 395 3.26 -22.61 3.62
C SER A 395 2.73 -23.77 2.77
N LEU A 396 1.86 -24.61 3.33
CA LEU A 396 1.24 -25.74 2.64
C LEU A 396 0.34 -25.30 1.46
N LEU A 397 -0.26 -24.10 1.54
CA LEU A 397 -1.09 -23.55 0.46
C LEU A 397 -0.34 -23.35 -0.86
N ARG A 398 1.01 -23.32 -0.85
CA ARG A 398 1.82 -23.16 -2.06
C ARG A 398 1.54 -24.25 -3.10
N THR A 399 1.32 -25.49 -2.66
CA THR A 399 1.11 -26.63 -3.55
C THR A 399 -0.25 -26.56 -4.25
N PRO A 400 -1.40 -26.44 -3.54
CA PRO A 400 -2.70 -26.24 -4.17
C PRO A 400 -2.78 -25.01 -5.08
N ASP A 401 -2.11 -23.91 -4.72
CA ASP A 401 -2.10 -22.69 -5.54
C ASP A 401 -1.51 -22.91 -6.95
N THR A 402 -0.66 -23.93 -7.14
CA THR A 402 -0.16 -24.29 -8.49
C THR A 402 -1.27 -24.76 -9.42
N TRP A 403 -2.26 -25.45 -8.86
CA TRP A 403 -3.42 -25.94 -9.56
C TRP A 403 -4.51 -24.88 -9.66
N LEU A 404 -4.81 -24.17 -8.56
CA LEU A 404 -5.82 -23.09 -8.54
C LEU A 404 -5.53 -22.00 -9.59
N ALA A 405 -4.26 -21.72 -9.87
CA ALA A 405 -3.86 -20.78 -10.92
C ALA A 405 -4.28 -21.19 -12.35
N ARG A 406 -4.66 -22.45 -12.57
CA ARG A 406 -5.15 -22.99 -13.85
C ARG A 406 -6.67 -23.11 -13.91
N VAL A 407 -7.34 -23.07 -12.75
CA VAL A 407 -8.78 -23.24 -12.66
C VAL A 407 -9.47 -21.99 -13.23
N PRO A 408 -10.41 -22.13 -14.17
CA PRO A 408 -11.14 -20.98 -14.70
C PRO A 408 -11.96 -20.27 -13.62
N ARG A 409 -11.98 -18.94 -13.66
CA ARG A 409 -12.87 -18.11 -12.82
C ARG A 409 -14.37 -18.40 -13.01
N ALA A 410 -14.75 -19.11 -14.08
CA ALA A 410 -16.12 -19.55 -14.33
C ALA A 410 -16.68 -20.49 -13.25
N ALA A 411 -15.85 -21.10 -12.39
CA ALA A 411 -16.28 -21.81 -11.18
C ALA A 411 -16.68 -20.87 -10.02
N GLY A 412 -17.26 -19.70 -10.34
CA GLY A 412 -17.19 -18.47 -9.56
C GLY A 412 -17.49 -18.58 -8.06
N SER A 413 -18.61 -19.19 -7.67
CA SER A 413 -18.98 -19.32 -6.25
C SER A 413 -18.06 -20.26 -5.48
N ALA A 414 -17.69 -21.40 -6.07
CA ALA A 414 -16.79 -22.38 -5.46
C ALA A 414 -15.36 -21.82 -5.31
N MET A 415 -14.86 -21.11 -6.32
CA MET A 415 -13.56 -20.44 -6.23
C MET A 415 -13.52 -19.39 -5.10
N ARG A 416 -14.59 -18.59 -4.94
CA ARG A 416 -14.69 -17.61 -3.85
C ARG A 416 -14.68 -18.27 -2.46
N ARG A 417 -15.30 -19.44 -2.31
CA ARG A 417 -15.23 -20.19 -1.04
C ARG A 417 -13.82 -20.69 -0.75
N VAL A 418 -13.13 -21.21 -1.76
CA VAL A 418 -11.71 -21.60 -1.63
C VAL A 418 -10.84 -20.39 -1.26
N ASP A 419 -10.99 -19.25 -1.95
CA ASP A 419 -10.26 -18.02 -1.63
C ASP A 419 -10.53 -17.54 -0.20
N SER A 420 -11.80 -17.65 0.26
CA SER A 420 -12.20 -17.29 1.63
C SER A 420 -11.59 -18.23 2.67
N ALA A 421 -11.58 -19.54 2.42
CA ALA A 421 -10.96 -20.52 3.30
C ALA A 421 -9.43 -20.32 3.36
N GLN A 422 -8.79 -19.99 2.23
CA GLN A 422 -7.36 -19.64 2.22
C GLN A 422 -7.08 -18.38 3.03
N LEU A 423 -7.95 -17.36 2.94
CA LEU A 423 -7.82 -16.16 3.77
C LEU A 423 -7.93 -16.50 5.25
N GLU A 424 -8.86 -17.36 5.64
CA GLU A 424 -9.02 -17.78 7.04
C GLU A 424 -7.76 -18.48 7.57
N VAL A 425 -7.13 -19.35 6.76
CA VAL A 425 -5.82 -19.96 7.12
C VAL A 425 -4.76 -18.90 7.41
N THR A 426 -4.75 -17.79 6.66
CA THR A 426 -3.80 -16.69 6.92
C THR A 426 -4.16 -15.84 8.14
N GLN A 427 -5.43 -15.80 8.56
CA GLN A 427 -5.89 -15.04 9.72
C GLN A 427 -5.70 -15.82 11.02
N LYS A 428 -5.96 -17.14 11.00
CA LYS A 428 -5.91 -18.04 12.15
C LYS A 428 -4.91 -19.19 11.91
N PRO A 429 -3.62 -18.90 11.69
CA PRO A 429 -2.63 -19.92 11.36
C PRO A 429 -2.40 -20.95 12.46
N ASP A 430 -2.66 -20.61 13.73
CA ASP A 430 -2.35 -21.46 14.88
C ASP A 430 -3.38 -22.57 15.10
N SER A 431 -4.53 -22.50 14.41
CA SER A 431 -5.58 -23.52 14.45
C SER A 431 -5.51 -24.46 13.24
N PRO A 432 -5.68 -25.79 13.43
CA PRO A 432 -5.85 -26.74 12.33
C PRO A 432 -7.16 -26.52 11.54
N ALA A 433 -8.23 -26.10 12.22
CA ALA A 433 -9.58 -26.04 11.63
C ALA A 433 -9.70 -25.21 10.32
N PRO A 434 -9.10 -24.02 10.18
CA PRO A 434 -9.07 -23.31 8.89
C PRO A 434 -8.43 -24.10 7.75
N LEU A 435 -7.35 -24.86 8.04
CA LEU A 435 -6.66 -25.66 7.04
C LEU A 435 -7.50 -26.88 6.63
N GLN A 436 -8.18 -27.50 7.60
CA GLN A 436 -9.15 -28.56 7.33
C GLN A 436 -10.31 -28.04 6.46
N ASN A 437 -10.89 -26.88 6.81
CA ASN A 437 -11.96 -26.24 6.03
C ASN A 437 -11.50 -25.90 4.60
N PHE A 438 -10.27 -25.40 4.46
CA PHE A 438 -9.68 -25.19 3.13
C PHE A 438 -9.62 -26.48 2.31
N LEU A 439 -9.26 -27.62 2.90
CA LEU A 439 -9.26 -28.90 2.18
C LEU A 439 -10.67 -29.34 1.77
N VAL A 440 -11.69 -29.10 2.61
CA VAL A 440 -13.09 -29.39 2.28
C VAL A 440 -13.54 -28.57 1.08
N GLU A 441 -13.30 -27.25 1.08
CA GLU A 441 -13.67 -26.37 -0.03
C GLU A 441 -12.88 -26.66 -1.31
N LEU A 442 -11.58 -27.01 -1.16
CA LEU A 442 -10.74 -27.39 -2.27
C LEU A 442 -11.23 -28.69 -2.94
N ALA A 443 -11.63 -29.69 -2.15
CA ALA A 443 -12.21 -30.94 -2.65
C ALA A 443 -13.58 -30.70 -3.32
N ALA A 444 -14.42 -29.83 -2.74
CA ALA A 444 -15.69 -29.45 -3.35
C ALA A 444 -15.50 -28.76 -4.72
N LEU A 445 -14.49 -27.88 -4.84
CA LEU A 445 -14.14 -27.25 -6.11
C LEU A 445 -13.68 -28.28 -7.15
N GLU A 446 -12.80 -29.22 -6.79
CA GLU A 446 -12.34 -30.28 -7.69
C GLU A 446 -13.51 -31.14 -8.19
N TRP A 447 -14.45 -31.48 -7.30
CA TRP A 447 -15.63 -32.26 -7.66
C TRP A 447 -16.52 -31.53 -8.67
N ILE A 448 -16.78 -30.24 -8.46
CA ILE A 448 -17.54 -29.38 -9.40
C ILE A 448 -16.84 -29.36 -10.76
N ILE A 449 -15.52 -29.18 -10.79
CA ILE A 449 -14.73 -29.16 -12.02
C ILE A 449 -14.81 -30.51 -12.73
N SER A 450 -14.72 -31.63 -12.01
CA SER A 450 -14.74 -32.97 -12.62
C SER A 450 -16.07 -33.31 -13.31
N ARG A 451 -17.18 -32.70 -12.88
CA ARG A 451 -18.51 -32.90 -13.47
C ARG A 451 -18.80 -32.00 -14.65
N ASN A 452 -17.95 -31.02 -14.91
CA ASN A 452 -18.10 -30.09 -16.03
C ASN A 452 -16.95 -30.30 -17.04
N PRO A 453 -17.20 -30.94 -18.20
CA PRO A 453 -16.16 -31.26 -19.18
C PRO A 453 -15.37 -30.04 -19.66
N LYS A 454 -15.98 -28.85 -19.75
CA LYS A 454 -15.30 -27.61 -20.15
C LYS A 454 -14.34 -27.14 -19.07
N LEU A 455 -14.76 -27.15 -17.80
CA LEU A 455 -13.90 -26.77 -16.67
C LEU A 455 -12.78 -27.80 -16.45
N ALA A 456 -13.10 -29.09 -16.54
CA ALA A 456 -12.11 -30.18 -16.43
C ALA A 456 -11.01 -30.06 -17.49
N LYS A 457 -11.40 -29.83 -18.76
CA LYS A 457 -10.45 -29.59 -19.86
C LYS A 457 -9.54 -28.40 -19.60
N ALA A 458 -10.08 -27.32 -19.02
CA ALA A 458 -9.31 -26.11 -18.74
C ALA A 458 -8.37 -26.26 -17.53
N ALA A 459 -8.81 -26.93 -16.46
CA ALA A 459 -7.95 -27.25 -15.31
C ALA A 459 -6.82 -28.23 -15.69
N GLY A 460 -7.10 -29.14 -16.64
CA GLY A 460 -6.15 -30.00 -17.33
C GLY A 460 -5.69 -31.23 -16.53
N ARG A 461 -5.40 -31.07 -15.23
CA ARG A 461 -5.04 -32.16 -14.30
C ARG A 461 -5.78 -31.99 -12.97
N PRO A 462 -5.98 -33.06 -12.18
CA PRO A 462 -6.49 -32.97 -10.82
C PRO A 462 -5.51 -32.22 -9.90
N ILE A 463 -5.95 -31.99 -8.66
CA ILE A 463 -5.11 -31.39 -7.62
C ILE A 463 -3.83 -32.24 -7.46
N PRO A 464 -2.64 -31.60 -7.35
CA PRO A 464 -1.40 -32.33 -7.11
C PRO A 464 -1.48 -33.12 -5.79
N PRO A 465 -0.90 -34.34 -5.71
CA PRO A 465 -0.88 -35.11 -4.48
C PRO A 465 -0.32 -34.29 -3.31
N LEU A 466 -1.06 -34.26 -2.20
CA LEU A 466 -0.64 -33.60 -0.98
C LEU A 466 0.08 -34.61 -0.08
N SER A 467 1.28 -34.25 0.37
CA SER A 467 2.13 -35.14 1.18
C SER A 467 1.55 -35.29 2.59
N HIS A 468 1.12 -36.50 2.97
CA HIS A 468 0.67 -36.79 4.33
C HIS A 468 1.73 -36.43 5.39
N LYS A 469 3.02 -36.68 5.11
CA LYS A 469 4.11 -36.33 6.04
C LYS A 469 4.20 -34.83 6.35
N ARG A 470 3.78 -33.97 5.42
CA ARG A 470 3.79 -32.51 5.60
C ARG A 470 2.45 -31.95 6.07
N TRP A 471 1.35 -32.51 5.61
CA TRP A 471 0.00 -32.01 5.88
C TRP A 471 -0.61 -32.63 7.14
N GLY A 472 -0.34 -33.90 7.41
CA GLY A 472 -0.94 -34.65 8.53
C GLY A 472 -0.76 -33.97 9.89
N PRO A 473 0.48 -33.65 10.31
CA PRO A 473 0.73 -32.96 11.58
C PRO A 473 0.04 -31.60 11.68
N GLU A 474 -0.06 -30.88 10.56
CA GLU A 474 -0.65 -29.54 10.51
C GLU A 474 -2.19 -29.55 10.54
N LEU A 475 -2.80 -30.68 10.16
CA LEU A 475 -4.24 -30.89 10.15
C LEU A 475 -4.77 -31.54 11.42
N ASP A 476 -3.90 -32.11 12.25
CA ASP A 476 -4.28 -32.81 13.47
C ASP A 476 -4.75 -31.83 14.56
N ASP A 477 -6.03 -31.93 14.91
CA ASP A 477 -6.66 -31.22 16.01
C ASP A 477 -6.90 -32.11 17.24
N GLY A 478 -6.39 -33.35 17.22
CA GLY A 478 -6.59 -34.35 18.26
C GLY A 478 -7.98 -35.00 18.27
N SER A 479 -8.88 -34.59 17.37
CA SER A 479 -10.26 -35.06 17.35
C SER A 479 -10.38 -36.52 16.90
N PRO A 480 -11.39 -37.26 17.39
CA PRO A 480 -11.78 -38.55 16.80
C PRO A 480 -12.09 -38.43 15.30
N GLU A 481 -12.73 -37.34 14.88
CA GLU A 481 -13.11 -37.05 13.50
C GLU A 481 -11.88 -36.99 12.59
N TRP A 482 -10.84 -36.27 12.98
CA TRP A 482 -9.58 -36.21 12.25
C TRP A 482 -8.91 -37.59 12.18
N ARG A 483 -8.86 -38.33 13.29
CA ARG A 483 -8.27 -39.69 13.31
C ARG A 483 -8.98 -40.64 12.36
N LEU A 484 -10.32 -40.61 12.31
CA LEU A 484 -11.11 -41.39 11.35
C LEU A 484 -10.86 -40.96 9.92
N ALA A 485 -10.85 -39.65 9.65
CA ALA A 485 -10.56 -39.08 8.34
C ALA A 485 -9.17 -39.50 7.82
N ALA A 486 -8.14 -39.41 8.67
CA ALA A 486 -6.78 -39.82 8.34
C ALA A 486 -6.68 -41.34 8.11
N ALA A 487 -7.34 -42.16 8.94
CA ALA A 487 -7.37 -43.61 8.77
C ALA A 487 -8.01 -44.01 7.44
N LEU A 488 -9.14 -43.40 7.06
CA LEU A 488 -9.80 -43.65 5.78
C LEU A 488 -8.95 -43.19 4.59
N ALA A 489 -8.36 -41.99 4.67
CA ALA A 489 -7.59 -41.42 3.57
C ALA A 489 -6.25 -42.14 3.32
N THR A 490 -5.68 -42.79 4.34
CA THR A 490 -4.39 -43.49 4.25
C THR A 490 -4.51 -45.00 4.05
N GLN A 491 -5.73 -45.53 3.91
CA GLN A 491 -5.93 -46.95 3.59
C GLN A 491 -5.21 -47.28 2.27
N GLN A 492 -4.34 -48.28 2.34
CA GLN A 492 -3.68 -48.83 1.15
C GLN A 492 -4.46 -50.06 0.69
N ASP A 493 -4.94 -50.03 -0.54
CA ASP A 493 -5.44 -51.25 -1.18
C ASP A 493 -4.23 -52.10 -1.59
N HIS A 494 -3.97 -53.15 -0.82
CA HIS A 494 -2.86 -54.08 -1.04
C HIS A 494 -2.96 -54.86 -2.36
N LEU A 495 -4.07 -54.75 -3.11
CA LEU A 495 -4.36 -55.52 -4.32
C LEU A 495 -4.10 -54.78 -5.64
N SER A 496 -3.71 -53.51 -5.64
CA SER A 496 -3.52 -52.73 -6.88
C SER A 496 -2.04 -52.60 -7.28
N PRO A 497 -1.55 -53.34 -8.30
CA PRO A 497 -0.14 -53.31 -8.74
C PRO A 497 0.25 -52.02 -9.47
N ARG A 498 -0.65 -51.04 -9.59
CA ARG A 498 -0.48 -49.84 -10.43
C ARG A 498 0.18 -48.64 -9.73
N PHE A 499 0.44 -48.70 -8.43
CA PHE A 499 1.07 -47.57 -7.73
C PHE A 499 2.60 -47.60 -7.87
N THR A 500 3.13 -46.56 -8.53
CA THR A 500 4.56 -46.23 -8.65
C THR A 500 5.19 -45.99 -7.26
N SER A 501 6.52 -46.09 -7.17
CA SER A 501 7.28 -45.82 -5.93
C SER A 501 7.04 -44.41 -5.37
N LEU A 502 6.77 -43.43 -6.25
CA LEU A 502 6.40 -42.06 -5.89
C LEU A 502 5.01 -41.97 -5.25
N GLU A 503 4.03 -42.73 -5.75
CA GLU A 503 2.68 -42.83 -5.15
C GLU A 503 2.73 -43.55 -3.80
N ARG A 504 3.62 -44.53 -3.63
CA ARG A 504 3.86 -45.21 -2.34
C ARG A 504 4.55 -44.31 -1.31
N GLN A 505 5.53 -43.50 -1.70
CA GLN A 505 6.19 -42.52 -0.81
C GLN A 505 5.33 -41.30 -0.49
N ALA A 506 4.40 -40.94 -1.38
CA ALA A 506 3.45 -39.84 -1.18
C ALA A 506 2.39 -40.15 -0.13
N GLY A 507 2.20 -41.41 0.27
CA GLY A 507 1.16 -41.81 1.23
C GLY A 507 -0.17 -41.21 0.82
N THR A 508 -0.66 -41.64 -0.33
CA THR A 508 -1.78 -41.04 -1.06
C THR A 508 -2.92 -40.56 -0.16
N ALA A 509 -3.08 -39.25 0.00
CA ALA A 509 -4.41 -38.65 0.21
C ALA A 509 -5.20 -38.72 -1.11
N SER A 510 -5.25 -39.90 -1.76
CA SER A 510 -5.59 -40.08 -3.19
C SER A 510 -6.98 -39.63 -3.58
N THR A 511 -7.83 -39.35 -2.60
CA THR A 511 -8.99 -38.48 -2.74
C THR A 511 -9.16 -37.78 -1.40
N LEU A 512 -8.82 -36.49 -1.28
CA LEU A 512 -9.17 -35.70 -0.11
C LEU A 512 -10.68 -35.89 0.15
N LEU A 513 -11.01 -36.62 1.22
CA LEU A 513 -12.32 -36.74 1.85
C LEU A 513 -13.49 -36.48 0.89
N ARG A 514 -13.93 -37.50 0.13
CA ARG A 514 -15.29 -37.43 -0.41
C ARG A 514 -16.22 -37.33 0.80
N PRO A 515 -17.01 -36.24 0.96
CA PRO A 515 -17.98 -36.20 2.04
C PRO A 515 -18.92 -37.41 1.85
N VAL A 516 -19.04 -38.25 2.89
CA VAL A 516 -20.00 -39.37 2.89
C VAL A 516 -21.42 -38.83 2.67
N THR A 517 -21.66 -37.59 3.10
CA THR A 517 -22.80 -36.73 2.75
C THR A 517 -22.35 -35.27 2.78
N LEU A 518 -22.74 -34.48 1.76
CA LEU A 518 -22.56 -33.02 1.77
C LEU A 518 -23.42 -32.40 2.88
N PRO A 519 -22.99 -31.32 3.54
CA PRO A 519 -23.88 -30.49 4.34
C PRO A 519 -25.07 -30.03 3.46
N GLU A 520 -26.29 -30.05 4.00
CA GLU A 520 -27.52 -29.74 3.23
C GLU A 520 -27.45 -28.39 2.51
N THR A 521 -26.66 -27.44 3.02
CA THR A 521 -26.40 -26.12 2.45
C THR A 521 -25.81 -26.15 1.03
N HIS A 522 -25.14 -27.22 0.62
CA HIS A 522 -24.51 -27.34 -0.70
C HIS A 522 -25.36 -28.10 -1.73
N ARG A 523 -26.46 -28.78 -1.32
CA ARG A 523 -27.31 -29.54 -2.25
C ARG A 523 -28.18 -28.65 -3.14
N ASN A 524 -28.68 -27.55 -2.61
CA ASN A 524 -29.71 -26.73 -3.29
C ASN A 524 -29.15 -25.58 -4.14
N GLN A 525 -27.83 -25.39 -4.24
CA GLN A 525 -27.24 -24.25 -4.97
C GLN A 525 -26.72 -24.57 -6.38
N PHE A 526 -26.84 -25.82 -6.84
CA PHE A 526 -26.24 -26.26 -8.10
C PHE A 526 -27.19 -27.08 -8.99
N GLU A 527 -28.50 -26.85 -8.91
CA GLU A 527 -29.41 -27.23 -9.99
C GLU A 527 -29.29 -26.20 -11.12
N TRP A 528 -28.46 -26.52 -12.11
CA TRP A 528 -28.42 -25.78 -13.36
C TRP A 528 -29.47 -26.39 -14.30
N GLN A 529 -30.46 -25.57 -14.69
CA GLN A 529 -31.21 -25.79 -15.94
C GLN A 529 -30.31 -25.53 -17.14
#